data_AF-A0A2N7PVX3-F1
#
_entry.id   AF-A0A2N7PVX3-F1
#
_cell.length_a   1.000
_cell.length_b   1.000
_cell.length_c   1.000
_cell.angle_alpha   90.00
_cell.angle_beta   90.00
_cell.angle_gamma   90.00
#
_symmetry.space_group_name_H-M   'P 1'
#
loop_
_entity.id
_entity.type
_entity.pdbx_description
1 polymer ?
#
loop_
_entity_poly.entity_id
_entity_poly.type
_entity_poly.pdbx_seq_one_letter_code
_entity_poly.pdbx_strand_id
1 'polypeptide(L)'
;MMNNKDLETLRAQINNIDNNIIELLEKRSEIVKEIGKIKREKGLSFYAPERENQIYKTLDSLKLTYMNKNSLKAIFREIMSASIKMEEPLTISYLGPEATFTHQAAIEKFGTSLYYQSEESIEDVFFDVEQDRADFGVVPIENSIEGVVNYT
;
A
#
# COMPACT_ATOMS: atom_id res chain seq x y z
N MET A 1 -38.40 23.46 2.35
CA MET A 1 -37.79 22.54 1.36
C MET A 1 -36.51 23.17 0.86
N MET A 2 -35.35 22.84 1.46
CA MET A 2 -34.06 23.30 0.93
C MET A 2 -33.62 22.38 -0.20
N ASN A 3 -33.42 23.01 -1.37
CA ASN A 3 -32.73 22.58 -2.60
C ASN A 3 -32.16 21.15 -2.69
N ASN A 4 -33.01 20.18 -3.05
CA ASN A 4 -32.52 18.91 -3.61
C ASN A 4 -31.78 19.13 -4.95
N LYS A 5 -32.11 20.23 -5.66
CA LYS A 5 -31.48 20.61 -6.94
C LYS A 5 -30.01 21.04 -6.78
N ASP A 6 -29.63 21.61 -5.63
CA ASP A 6 -28.25 22.03 -5.37
C ASP A 6 -27.38 20.84 -4.98
N LEU A 7 -27.92 19.91 -4.18
CA LEU A 7 -27.21 18.69 -3.80
C LEU A 7 -26.92 17.82 -5.03
N GLU A 8 -27.91 17.61 -5.89
CA GLU A 8 -27.71 16.83 -7.12
C GLU A 8 -26.73 17.51 -8.08
N THR A 9 -26.73 18.86 -8.14
CA THR A 9 -25.75 19.61 -8.93
C THR A 9 -24.32 19.43 -8.38
N LEU A 10 -24.14 19.46 -7.05
CA LEU A 10 -22.84 19.21 -6.42
C LEU A 10 -22.36 17.77 -6.62
N ARG A 11 -23.26 16.79 -6.54
CA ARG A 11 -22.95 15.38 -6.84
C ARG A 11 -22.52 15.19 -8.29
N ALA A 12 -23.19 15.85 -9.23
CA ALA A 12 -22.78 15.81 -10.64
C ALA A 12 -21.37 16.39 -10.86
N GLN A 13 -20.99 17.44 -10.13
CA GLN A 13 -19.63 17.97 -10.15
C GLN A 13 -18.61 16.98 -9.58
N ILE A 14 -18.93 16.31 -8.46
CA ILE A 14 -18.08 15.24 -7.91
C ILE A 14 -17.91 14.12 -8.92
N ASN A 15 -19.00 13.64 -9.56
CA ASN A 15 -18.91 12.58 -10.56
C ASN A 15 -17.98 12.95 -11.73
N ASN A 16 -17.97 14.22 -12.16
CA ASN A 16 -17.04 14.68 -13.19
C ASN A 16 -15.58 14.61 -12.71
N ILE A 17 -15.32 15.04 -11.47
CA ILE A 17 -13.99 14.95 -10.85
C ILE A 17 -13.56 13.49 -10.72
N ASP A 18 -14.45 12.60 -10.28
CA ASP A 18 -14.18 11.18 -10.12
C ASP A 18 -13.82 10.52 -11.46
N ASN A 19 -14.53 10.85 -12.53
CA ASN A 19 -14.16 10.39 -13.88
C ASN A 19 -12.76 10.86 -14.28
N ASN A 20 -12.40 12.11 -13.99
CA ASN A 20 -11.05 12.60 -14.26
C ASN A 20 -9.99 11.86 -13.41
N ILE A 21 -10.30 11.52 -12.15
CA ILE A 21 -9.43 10.70 -11.30
C ILE A 21 -9.24 9.32 -11.93
N ILE A 22 -10.31 8.67 -12.38
CA ILE A 22 -10.24 7.36 -13.04
C ILE A 22 -9.37 7.43 -14.30
N GLU A 23 -9.57 8.44 -15.16
CA GLU A 23 -8.74 8.61 -16.35
C GLU A 23 -7.25 8.82 -16.02
N LEU A 24 -6.94 9.56 -14.96
CA LEU A 24 -5.57 9.77 -14.50
C LEU A 24 -4.96 8.48 -13.93
N LEU A 25 -5.76 7.69 -13.21
CA LEU A 25 -5.33 6.39 -12.69
C LEU A 25 -5.07 5.39 -13.83
N GLU A 26 -5.92 5.34 -14.85
CA GLU A 26 -5.72 4.49 -16.04
C GLU A 26 -4.42 4.86 -16.77
N LYS A 27 -4.20 6.16 -17.05
CA LYS A 27 -2.94 6.65 -17.64
C LYS A 27 -1.73 6.29 -16.80
N ARG A 28 -1.86 6.36 -15.47
CA ARG A 28 -0.79 5.96 -14.55
C ARG A 28 -0.55 4.45 -14.63
N SER A 29 -1.60 3.63 -14.72
CA SER A 29 -1.53 2.18 -14.86
C SER A 29 -0.83 1.74 -16.16
N GLU A 30 -1.04 2.44 -17.26
CA GLU A 30 -0.31 2.21 -18.52
C GLU A 30 1.21 2.36 -18.31
N ILE A 31 1.64 3.43 -17.65
CA ILE A 31 3.06 3.66 -17.34
C ILE A 31 3.59 2.59 -16.39
N VAL A 32 2.81 2.21 -15.38
CA VAL A 32 3.18 1.14 -14.42
C VAL A 32 3.40 -0.18 -15.16
N LYS A 33 2.59 -0.54 -16.15
CA LYS A 33 2.78 -1.76 -16.96
C LYS A 33 4.12 -1.75 -17.70
N GLU A 34 4.50 -0.61 -18.29
CA GLU A 34 5.79 -0.48 -18.96
C GLU A 34 6.95 -0.57 -17.96
N ILE A 35 6.83 0.04 -16.77
CA ILE A 35 7.81 -0.10 -15.69
C ILE A 35 7.94 -1.57 -15.27
N GLY A 36 6.83 -2.28 -15.10
CA GLY A 36 6.81 -3.70 -14.74
C GLY A 36 7.55 -4.58 -15.76
N LYS A 37 7.39 -4.32 -17.07
CA LYS A 37 8.16 -5.00 -18.13
C LYS A 37 9.66 -4.78 -17.94
N ILE A 38 10.07 -3.53 -17.75
CA ILE A 38 11.49 -3.17 -17.57
C ILE A 38 12.07 -3.83 -16.30
N LYS A 39 11.33 -3.84 -15.20
CA LYS A 39 11.76 -4.49 -13.95
C LYS A 39 11.96 -5.98 -14.15
N ARG A 40 11.02 -6.66 -14.82
CA ARG A 40 11.10 -8.09 -15.11
C ARG A 40 12.29 -8.42 -16.02
N GLU A 41 12.48 -7.66 -17.10
CA GLU A 41 13.61 -7.85 -18.02
C GLU A 41 14.97 -7.67 -17.35
N LYS A 42 15.05 -6.79 -16.34
CA LYS A 42 16.29 -6.47 -15.62
C LYS A 42 16.45 -7.21 -14.30
N GLY A 43 15.49 -8.06 -13.91
CA GLY A 43 15.50 -8.73 -12.60
C GLY A 43 15.50 -7.77 -11.41
N LEU A 44 14.81 -6.63 -11.52
CA LEU A 44 14.71 -5.63 -10.45
C LEU A 44 13.52 -5.94 -9.53
N SER A 45 13.65 -5.61 -8.25
CA SER A 45 12.55 -5.70 -7.28
C SER A 45 11.32 -4.88 -7.71
N PHE A 46 10.15 -5.48 -7.61
CA PHE A 46 8.87 -4.80 -7.84
C PHE A 46 8.54 -3.82 -6.73
N TYR A 47 8.91 -4.16 -5.49
CA TYR A 47 8.80 -3.27 -4.35
C TYR A 47 10.01 -2.34 -4.24
N ALA A 48 9.76 -1.03 -4.22
CA ALA A 48 10.79 0.01 -4.21
C ALA A 48 10.53 1.06 -3.10
N PRO A 49 10.99 0.82 -1.86
CA PRO A 49 10.80 1.74 -0.73
C PRO A 49 11.31 3.16 -0.98
N GLU A 50 12.43 3.31 -1.70
CA GLU A 50 12.98 4.62 -2.05
C GLU A 50 12.01 5.45 -2.89
N ARG A 51 11.31 4.79 -3.82
CA ARG A 51 10.30 5.45 -4.67
C ARG A 51 9.09 5.87 -3.86
N GLU A 52 8.64 5.03 -2.93
CA GLU A 52 7.57 5.35 -1.97
C GLU A 52 7.94 6.58 -1.13
N ASN A 53 9.15 6.62 -0.57
CA ASN A 53 9.65 7.74 0.22
C ASN A 53 9.69 9.05 -0.60
N GLN A 54 10.09 8.99 -1.87
CA GLN A 54 10.06 10.15 -2.77
C GLN A 54 8.64 10.68 -2.98
N ILE A 55 7.65 9.79 -3.12
CA ILE A 55 6.24 10.17 -3.23
C ILE A 55 5.81 10.86 -1.94
N TYR A 56 6.04 10.26 -0.77
CA TYR A 56 5.65 10.85 0.51
C TYR A 56 6.31 12.21 0.78
N LYS A 57 7.60 12.38 0.45
CA LYS A 57 8.26 13.69 0.54
C LYS A 57 7.58 14.74 -0.35
N THR A 58 7.17 14.34 -1.55
CA THR A 58 6.42 15.21 -2.46
C THR A 58 5.08 15.60 -1.84
N LEU A 59 4.31 14.63 -1.33
CA LEU A 59 3.02 14.88 -0.66
C LEU A 59 3.18 15.79 0.58
N ASP A 60 4.25 15.60 1.34
CA ASP A 60 4.55 16.43 2.52
C ASP A 60 4.90 17.88 2.17
N SER A 61 5.38 18.14 0.96
CA SER A 61 5.69 19.50 0.52
C SER A 61 4.46 20.30 0.05
N LEU A 62 3.33 19.62 -0.19
CA LEU A 62 2.11 20.25 -0.71
C LEU A 62 1.46 21.16 0.35
N LYS A 63 1.00 22.33 -0.10
CA LYS A 63 0.15 23.24 0.68
C LYS A 63 -1.31 22.89 0.41
N LEU A 64 -1.93 22.16 1.32
CA LEU A 64 -3.32 21.72 1.21
C LEU A 64 -4.22 22.58 2.09
N THR A 65 -5.41 22.94 1.57
CA THR A 65 -6.40 23.75 2.29
C THR A 65 -7.43 22.91 3.04
N TYR A 66 -7.88 21.79 2.44
CA TYR A 66 -9.00 21.00 2.96
C TYR A 66 -8.62 19.59 3.41
N MET A 67 -7.72 18.92 2.68
CA MET A 67 -7.29 17.55 2.98
C MET A 67 -6.04 17.58 3.87
N ASN A 68 -5.96 16.69 4.87
CA ASN A 68 -4.74 16.51 5.65
C ASN A 68 -3.75 15.56 4.92
N LYS A 69 -2.46 15.69 5.25
CA LYS A 69 -1.38 14.94 4.60
C LYS A 69 -1.46 13.43 4.84
N ASN A 70 -1.93 12.99 6.01
CA ASN A 70 -2.03 11.56 6.34
C ASN A 70 -3.08 10.87 5.48
N SER A 71 -4.25 11.51 5.28
CA SER A 71 -5.28 11.00 4.38
C SER A 71 -4.78 10.93 2.93
N LEU A 72 -4.02 11.93 2.47
CA LEU A 72 -3.45 11.91 1.13
C LEU A 72 -2.41 10.79 0.96
N LYS A 73 -1.56 10.57 1.97
CA LYS A 73 -0.60 9.44 1.99
C LYS A 73 -1.32 8.10 1.94
N ALA A 74 -2.40 7.91 2.70
CA ALA A 74 -3.19 6.68 2.67
C ALA A 74 -3.78 6.40 1.27
N ILE A 75 -4.31 7.42 0.59
CA ILE A 75 -4.79 7.29 -0.79
C ILE A 75 -3.66 6.85 -1.73
N PHE A 76 -2.50 7.54 -1.65
CA PHE A 76 -1.37 7.21 -2.51
C PHE A 76 -0.76 5.84 -2.19
N ARG A 77 -0.81 5.38 -0.93
CA ARG A 77 -0.42 4.02 -0.55
C ARG A 77 -1.27 2.99 -1.28
N GLU A 78 -2.60 3.14 -1.32
CA GLU A 78 -3.46 2.20 -2.05
C GLU A 78 -3.22 2.27 -3.56
N ILE A 79 -3.00 3.47 -4.12
CA ILE A 79 -2.61 3.61 -5.53
C ILE A 79 -1.31 2.84 -5.82
N MET A 80 -0.31 2.95 -4.94
CA MET A 80 0.96 2.21 -5.08
C MET A 80 0.77 0.70 -4.89
N SER A 81 -0.01 0.28 -3.89
CA SER A 81 -0.34 -1.13 -3.63
C SER A 81 -0.98 -1.80 -4.84
N ALA A 82 -2.00 -1.14 -5.42
CA ALA A 82 -2.63 -1.62 -6.65
C ALA A 82 -1.65 -1.67 -7.84
N SER A 83 -0.71 -0.73 -7.90
CA SER A 83 0.34 -0.73 -8.93
C SER A 83 1.25 -1.95 -8.83
N ILE A 84 1.72 -2.23 -7.62
CA ILE A 84 2.60 -3.37 -7.34
C ILE A 84 1.85 -4.65 -7.73
N LYS A 85 0.60 -4.83 -7.28
CA LYS A 85 -0.22 -5.99 -7.64
C LYS A 85 -0.34 -6.20 -9.16
N MET A 86 -0.45 -5.12 -9.93
CA MET A 86 -0.52 -5.20 -11.40
C MET A 86 0.82 -5.57 -12.05
N GLU A 87 1.94 -5.15 -11.46
CA GLU A 87 3.28 -5.51 -11.94
C GLU A 87 3.62 -6.96 -11.59
N GLU A 88 3.46 -7.32 -10.32
CA GLU A 88 3.72 -8.64 -9.74
C GLU A 88 2.95 -8.78 -8.40
N PRO A 89 2.10 -9.81 -8.24
CA PRO A 89 1.28 -9.97 -7.06
C PRO A 89 2.07 -10.57 -5.89
N LEU A 90 2.73 -9.71 -5.12
CA LEU A 90 3.57 -10.11 -3.99
C LEU A 90 2.77 -10.75 -2.84
N THR A 91 3.43 -11.65 -2.12
CA THR A 91 2.97 -12.29 -0.89
C THR A 91 3.73 -11.76 0.31
N ILE A 92 3.00 -11.33 1.34
CA ILE A 92 3.53 -10.79 2.59
C ILE A 92 3.19 -11.75 3.73
N SER A 93 4.21 -12.39 4.31
CA SER A 93 4.06 -13.23 5.51
C SER A 93 4.12 -12.35 6.76
N TYR A 94 3.31 -12.63 7.79
CA TYR A 94 3.27 -11.84 9.01
C TYR A 94 2.96 -12.67 10.26
N LEU A 95 3.49 -12.24 11.41
CA LEU A 95 3.23 -12.90 12.69
C LEU A 95 1.81 -12.67 13.21
N GLY A 96 1.13 -13.75 13.56
CA GLY A 96 -0.12 -13.77 14.30
C GLY A 96 -1.35 -13.77 13.40
N PRO A 97 -2.56 -13.91 13.98
CA PRO A 97 -3.78 -13.98 13.20
C PRO A 97 -4.09 -12.67 12.46
N GLU A 98 -4.99 -12.77 11.48
CA GLU A 98 -5.59 -11.61 10.83
C GLU A 98 -6.12 -10.60 11.85
N ALA A 99 -5.99 -9.33 11.50
CA ALA A 99 -6.39 -8.16 12.31
C ALA A 99 -5.60 -7.92 13.61
N THR A 100 -4.45 -8.59 13.80
CA THR A 100 -3.48 -8.24 14.84
C THR A 100 -2.60 -7.05 14.45
N PHE A 101 -1.78 -6.56 15.40
CA PHE A 101 -0.88 -5.42 15.17
C PHE A 101 0.09 -5.65 14.01
N THR A 102 0.65 -6.86 13.88
CA THR A 102 1.57 -7.17 12.79
C THR A 102 0.86 -7.21 11.45
N HIS A 103 -0.37 -7.75 11.39
CA HIS A 103 -1.22 -7.68 10.20
C HIS A 103 -1.49 -6.22 9.81
N GLN A 104 -1.89 -5.39 10.78
CA GLN A 104 -2.14 -3.96 10.55
C GLN A 104 -0.88 -3.23 10.06
N ALA A 105 0.29 -3.53 10.64
CA ALA A 105 1.56 -2.97 10.19
C ALA A 105 1.91 -3.40 8.75
N ALA A 106 1.63 -4.65 8.39
CA ALA A 106 1.81 -5.15 7.03
C ALA A 106 0.90 -4.40 6.03
N ILE A 107 -0.38 -4.24 6.36
CA ILE A 107 -1.32 -3.44 5.55
C ILE A 107 -0.90 -1.97 5.49
N GLU A 108 -0.37 -1.43 6.59
CA GLU A 108 0.08 -0.05 6.63
C GLU A 108 1.29 0.23 5.75
N LYS A 109 2.18 -0.76 5.64
CA LYS A 109 3.38 -0.67 4.81
C LYS A 109 3.14 -0.99 3.34
N PHE A 110 2.32 -1.99 3.04
CA PHE A 110 2.18 -2.55 1.69
C PHE A 110 0.83 -2.22 1.01
N GLY A 111 -0.12 -1.65 1.75
CA GLY A 111 -1.49 -1.39 1.30
C GLY A 111 -2.38 -2.62 1.39
N THR A 112 -3.50 -2.66 0.68
CA THR A 112 -4.48 -3.77 0.80
C THR A 112 -4.54 -4.69 -0.41
N SER A 113 -3.83 -4.36 -1.49
CA SER A 113 -4.00 -5.05 -2.77
C SER A 113 -3.18 -6.34 -2.91
N LEU A 114 -2.21 -6.59 -2.03
CA LEU A 114 -1.28 -7.73 -2.10
C LEU A 114 -1.85 -8.98 -1.40
N TYR A 115 -1.12 -10.09 -1.44
CA TYR A 115 -1.45 -11.28 -0.67
C TYR A 115 -0.82 -11.23 0.72
N TYR A 116 -1.56 -11.74 1.71
CA TYR A 116 -1.15 -11.73 3.11
C TYR A 116 -1.32 -13.13 3.69
N GLN A 117 -0.29 -13.64 4.36
CA GLN A 117 -0.27 -14.95 4.98
C GLN A 117 0.11 -14.82 6.45
N SER A 118 -0.73 -15.35 7.33
CA SER A 118 -0.50 -15.35 8.78
C SER A 118 0.33 -16.56 9.19
N GLU A 119 1.32 -16.33 10.04
CA GLU A 119 2.15 -17.37 10.63
C GLU A 119 2.03 -17.39 12.16
N GLU A 120 2.25 -18.57 12.75
CA GLU A 120 2.12 -18.77 14.20
C GLU A 120 3.36 -18.33 14.98
N SER A 121 4.54 -18.38 14.35
CA SER A 121 5.82 -18.01 14.93
C SER A 121 6.60 -17.07 14.03
N ILE A 122 7.63 -16.42 14.60
CA ILE A 122 8.47 -15.54 13.79
C ILE A 122 9.45 -16.36 12.93
N GLU A 123 9.86 -17.52 13.45
CA GLU A 123 10.65 -18.51 12.74
C GLU A 123 9.95 -18.93 11.44
N ASP A 124 8.63 -19.11 11.48
CA ASP A 124 7.83 -19.44 10.29
C ASP A 124 7.81 -18.29 9.27
N VAL A 125 7.71 -17.04 9.73
CA VAL A 125 7.80 -15.86 8.84
C VAL A 125 9.17 -15.78 8.16
N PHE A 126 10.26 -16.02 8.89
CA PHE A 126 11.59 -16.06 8.30
C PHE A 126 11.74 -17.22 7.33
N PHE A 127 11.27 -18.40 7.71
CA PHE A 127 11.30 -19.59 6.87
C PHE A 127 10.52 -19.37 5.56
N ASP A 128 9.36 -18.70 5.61
CA ASP A 128 8.59 -18.35 4.41
C ASP A 128 9.38 -17.51 3.43
N VAL A 129 10.11 -16.51 3.92
CA VAL A 129 10.93 -15.65 3.07
C VAL A 129 12.15 -16.39 2.56
N GLU A 130 12.82 -17.21 3.38
CA GLU A 130 13.99 -18.00 2.99
C GLU A 130 13.66 -19.09 1.96
N GLN A 131 12.45 -19.62 1.99
CA GLN A 131 11.98 -20.67 1.07
C GLN A 131 11.20 -20.12 -0.14
N ASP A 132 11.26 -18.80 -0.39
CA ASP A 132 10.54 -18.12 -1.48
C ASP A 132 9.00 -18.38 -1.44
N ARG A 133 8.43 -18.66 -0.26
CA ARG A 133 6.98 -18.80 -0.05
C ARG A 133 6.30 -17.44 0.14
N ALA A 134 7.05 -16.44 0.59
CA ALA A 134 6.65 -15.04 0.65
C ALA A 134 7.76 -14.12 0.15
N ASP A 135 7.40 -13.00 -0.47
CA ASP A 135 8.35 -12.00 -0.95
C ASP A 135 8.91 -11.14 0.21
N PHE A 136 8.09 -10.92 1.24
CA PHE A 136 8.46 -10.13 2.41
C PHE A 136 7.85 -10.72 3.68
N GLY A 137 8.57 -10.55 4.80
CA GLY A 137 8.11 -10.89 6.14
C GLY A 137 7.90 -9.64 6.99
N VAL A 138 6.83 -9.61 7.80
CA VAL A 138 6.56 -8.56 8.78
C VAL A 138 6.51 -9.18 10.18
N VAL A 139 7.41 -8.71 11.04
CA VAL A 139 7.59 -9.22 12.41
C VAL A 139 7.64 -8.06 13.40
N PRO A 140 7.14 -8.22 14.64
CA PRO A 140 7.27 -7.19 15.66
C PRO A 140 8.74 -7.06 16.12
N ILE A 141 9.17 -5.81 16.32
CA ILE A 141 10.48 -5.50 16.95
C ILE A 141 10.31 -5.31 18.46
N GLU A 142 9.15 -4.83 18.91
CA GLU A 142 8.79 -4.69 20.32
C GLU A 142 7.37 -5.23 20.54
N ASN A 143 7.22 -6.09 21.55
CA ASN A 143 5.91 -6.57 22.01
C ASN A 143 5.40 -5.68 23.13
N SER A 144 4.09 -5.42 23.14
CA SER A 144 3.41 -4.56 24.13
C SER A 144 3.46 -5.08 25.57
N ILE A 145 3.93 -6.31 25.79
CA ILE A 145 3.99 -6.99 27.09
C ILE A 145 5.43 -7.10 27.62
N GLU A 146 6.42 -7.36 26.75
CA GLU A 146 7.80 -7.69 27.16
C GLU A 146 8.88 -6.72 26.65
N GLY A 147 8.52 -5.69 25.88
CA GLY A 147 9.51 -4.78 25.28
C GLY A 147 10.15 -5.37 24.03
N VAL A 148 11.45 -5.14 23.79
CA VAL A 148 12.19 -5.61 22.59
C VAL A 148 12.08 -7.13 22.45
N VAL A 149 11.66 -7.58 21.27
CA VAL A 149 11.61 -9.00 20.90
C VAL A 149 13.04 -9.47 20.70
N ASN A 150 13.59 -10.16 21.70
CA ASN A 150 14.94 -10.74 21.62
C ASN A 150 14.87 -12.13 20.97
N TYR A 151 15.54 -12.28 19.83
CA TYR A 151 15.86 -13.57 19.24
C TYR A 151 17.12 -14.10 19.93
N THR A 152 17.01 -15.20 20.67
CA THR A 152 18.16 -16.01 21.05
C THR A 152 17.91 -17.45 20.66
#